data_AF-A0A972NIY9-F1
#
_entry.id   AF-A0A972NIY9-F1
#
_cell.length_a   1.000
_cell.length_b   1.000
_cell.length_c   1.000
_cell.angle_alpha   90.00
_cell.angle_beta   90.00
_cell.angle_gamma   90.00
#
_symmetry.space_group_name_H-M   'P 1'
#
loop_
_entity.id
_entity.type
_entity.pdbx_description
1 polymer ?
#
loop_
_entity_poly.entity_id
_entity_poly.type
_entity_poly.pdbx_seq_one_letter_code
_entity_poly.pdbx_strand_id
1 'polypeptide(L)' 'MTSCEEALYYLKVCGRKRLDADKDGVPCENTVCRNYRPAKGR' A
#
# COMPACT_ATOMS: atom_id res chain seq x y z
N MET A 1 5.12 -8.93 4.77
CA MET A 1 5.34 -7.49 4.94
C MET A 1 5.09 -7.14 6.38
N THR A 2 6.10 -6.63 7.05
CA THR A 2 6.14 -6.44 8.52
C THR A 2 5.77 -5.01 8.91
N SER A 3 5.90 -4.07 7.97
CA SER A 3 5.53 -2.66 8.13
C SER A 3 4.87 -2.13 6.85
N CYS A 4 4.06 -1.09 6.98
CA CYS A 4 3.38 -0.48 5.82
C CYS A 4 4.38 0.15 4.83
N GLU A 5 5.48 0.69 5.33
CA GLU A 5 6.58 1.24 4.51
C GLU A 5 7.20 0.19 3.60
N GLU A 6 7.38 -1.03 4.12
CA GLU A 6 7.92 -2.16 3.38
C GLU A 6 6.95 -2.55 2.25
N ALA A 7 5.64 -2.62 2.56
CA ALA A 7 4.61 -2.93 1.59
C ALA A 7 4.54 -1.87 0.47
N LEU A 8 4.69 -0.59 0.83
CA LEU A 8 4.78 0.53 -0.11
C LEU A 8 6.05 0.47 -0.95
N TYR A 9 7.19 0.06 -0.38
CA TYR A 9 8.43 -0.14 -1.12
C TYR A 9 8.26 -1.22 -2.19
N TYR A 10 7.67 -2.37 -1.87
CA TYR A 10 7.41 -3.40 -2.87
C TYR A 10 6.41 -2.93 -3.94
N LEU A 11 5.40 -2.15 -3.56
CA LEU A 11 4.46 -1.59 -4.52
C LEU A 11 5.13 -0.59 -5.48
N LYS A 12 5.84 0.42 -4.93
CA LYS A 12 6.41 1.55 -5.68
C LYS A 12 7.76 1.25 -6.32
N VAL A 13 8.63 0.55 -5.60
CA VAL A 13 10.02 0.27 -6.02
C VAL A 13 10.11 -1.06 -6.74
N CYS A 14 9.56 -2.12 -6.16
CA CYS A 14 9.56 -3.45 -6.81
C CYS A 14 8.48 -3.56 -7.92
N GLY A 15 7.55 -2.60 -8.00
CA GLY A 15 6.51 -2.59 -9.03
C GLY A 15 5.46 -3.69 -8.86
N ARG A 16 5.27 -4.20 -7.63
CA ARG A 16 4.30 -5.25 -7.30
C ARG A 16 2.88 -4.69 -7.29
N LYS A 17 2.37 -4.33 -8.46
CA LYS A 17 1.01 -3.77 -8.68
C LYS A 17 -0.12 -4.67 -8.18
N ARG A 18 0.14 -5.97 -7.99
CA ARG A 18 -0.83 -6.92 -7.42
C ARG A 18 -1.15 -6.65 -5.94
N LEU A 19 -0.32 -5.86 -5.25
CA LEU A 19 -0.55 -5.48 -3.85
C LEU A 19 -1.60 -4.38 -3.71
N ASP A 20 -1.73 -3.54 -4.74
CA ASP A 20 -2.60 -2.36 -4.83
C ASP A 20 -3.69 -2.64 -5.87
N ALA A 21 -4.66 -3.45 -5.46
CA ALA A 21 -5.72 -3.94 -6.34
C ALA A 21 -6.66 -2.82 -6.81
N ASP A 22 -6.91 -1.83 -5.95
CA ASP A 22 -7.74 -0.65 -6.21
C ASP A 22 -6.96 0.54 -6.77
N LYS A 23 -5.63 0.42 -6.91
CA LYS A 23 -4.73 1.43 -7.50
C LYS A 23 -4.77 2.75 -6.75
N ASP A 24 -4.96 2.72 -5.44
CA ASP A 24 -4.97 3.89 -4.58
C ASP A 24 -3.55 4.27 -4.11
N GLY A 25 -2.53 3.51 -4.53
CA GLY A 25 -1.15 3.69 -4.13
C GLY A 25 -0.83 3.07 -2.77
N VAL A 26 -1.76 2.29 -2.22
CA VAL A 26 -1.71 1.61 -0.94
C VAL A 26 -1.94 0.13 -1.16
N PRO A 27 -1.16 -0.74 -0.52
CA PRO A 27 -1.42 -2.16 -0.61
C PRO A 27 -2.69 -2.53 0.19
N CYS A 28 -3.83 -2.64 -0.52
CA CYS A 28 -5.21 -2.82 -0.01
C CYS A 28 -5.41 -4.04 0.90
N GLU A 29 -4.48 -5.00 0.85
CA GLU A 29 -4.66 -6.35 1.41
C GLU A 29 -3.80 -6.64 2.65
N ASN A 30 -2.91 -5.73 3.07
CA ASN A 30 -1.95 -6.05 4.11
C ASN A 30 -2.37 -5.47 5.47
N THR A 31 -2.57 -6.34 6.47
CA THR A 31 -2.93 -5.99 7.87
C THR A 31 -2.04 -4.92 8.51
N VAL A 32 -0.82 -4.72 7.99
CA VAL A 32 0.14 -3.68 8.42
C VAL A 32 -0.21 -2.26 7.95
N CYS A 33 -0.97 -2.09 6.87
CA CYS A 33 -1.42 -0.78 6.37
C CYS A 33 -2.86 -0.45 6.81
N ARG A 34 -3.42 -1.15 7.80
CA ARG A 34 -4.81 -1.00 8.25
C ARG A 34 -5.18 0.42 8.71
N ASN A 35 -4.20 1.19 9.18
CA ASN A 35 -4.35 2.61 9.57
C ASN A 35 -3.76 3.59 8.53
N TYR A 36 -3.28 3.10 7.39
CA TYR A 36 -2.84 3.95 6.31
C TYR A 36 -4.08 4.56 5.66
N ARG A 37 -4.45 5.75 6.13
CA ARG A 37 -5.39 6.61 5.42
C ARG A 37 -4.57 7.48 4.49
N PRO A 38 -4.48 7.19 3.18
CA PRO A 38 -4.04 8.22 2.26
C PRO A 38 -5.02 9.37 2.48
N ALA A 39 -4.50 10.57 2.71
CA ALA A 39 -5.33 11.76 2.80
C ALA A 39 -6.07 11.89 1.46
N LYS A 40 -7.25 11.26 1.34
CA LYS A 40 -8.15 11.49 0.22
C LYS A 40 -8.52 12.96 0.34
N GLY A 41 -7.88 13.76 -0.51
CA GLY A 41 -8.26 15.13 -0.76
C GLY A 41 -9.77 15.17 -1.00
N ARG A 42 -10.39 16.17 -0.38
CA ARG A 42 -11.78 16.55 -0.56
C ARG A 42 -12.17 16.62 -2.03
#